data_AF-A0A953VV16-F1
#
_entry.id   AF-A0A953VV16-F1
#
_cell.length_a   1.000
_cell.length_b   1.000
_cell.length_c   1.000
_cell.angle_alpha   90.00
_cell.angle_beta   90.00
_cell.angle_gamma   90.00
#
_symmetry.space_group_name_H-M   'P 1'
#
loop_
_entity.id
_entity.type
_entity.pdbx_description
1 polymer ?
#
loop_
_entity_poly.entity_id
_entity_poly.type
_entity_poly.pdbx_seq_one_letter_code
_entity_poly.pdbx_strand_id
1 'polypeptide(L)'
;MRALALPLLLLATPVAAFGDTVADISISCNPHGAVVTMPDGPTYYLGKQCDAARKGGGDGKWWFAASVFIVEIGGEAVRFPFDLDCDVPYCRP
;
A
#
# COMPACT_ATOMS: atom_id res chain seq x y z
N MET A 1 -43.15 -23.18 48.08
CA MET A 1 -42.26 -23.11 46.89
C MET A 1 -42.28 -21.67 46.40
N ARG A 2 -41.19 -20.92 46.54
CA ARG A 2 -41.09 -19.51 46.11
C ARG A 2 -40.26 -19.47 44.83
N ALA A 3 -40.88 -19.06 43.72
CA ALA A 3 -40.18 -18.80 42.47
C ALA A 3 -39.57 -17.39 42.53
N LEU A 4 -38.24 -17.31 42.52
CA LEU A 4 -37.49 -16.07 42.36
C LEU A 4 -37.26 -15.88 40.86
N ALA A 5 -37.95 -14.92 40.25
CA ALA A 5 -37.69 -14.46 38.90
C ALA A 5 -36.49 -13.51 38.93
N LEU A 6 -35.34 -13.96 38.42
CA LEU A 6 -34.17 -13.10 38.19
C LEU A 6 -34.39 -12.26 36.91
N PRO A 7 -34.21 -10.93 36.96
CA PRO A 7 -34.26 -10.11 35.76
C PRO A 7 -33.00 -10.38 34.91
N LEU A 8 -33.24 -10.85 33.68
CA LEU A 8 -32.22 -11.09 32.67
C LEU A 8 -31.68 -9.72 32.20
N LEU A 9 -30.55 -9.28 32.77
CA LEU A 9 -29.87 -8.07 32.33
C LEU A 9 -29.21 -8.35 30.96
N LEU A 10 -29.83 -7.87 29.88
CA LEU A 10 -29.20 -7.85 28.55
C LEU A 10 -28.05 -6.84 28.56
N LEU A 11 -26.82 -7.33 28.71
CA LEU A 11 -25.61 -6.55 28.45
C LEU A 11 -25.46 -6.39 26.93
N ALA A 12 -25.82 -5.23 26.40
CA ALA A 12 -25.53 -4.85 25.02
C ALA A 12 -24.01 -4.76 24.85
N THR A 13 -23.41 -5.74 24.17
CA THR A 13 -22.00 -5.70 23.76
C THR A 13 -21.82 -4.61 22.70
N PRO A 14 -20.96 -3.59 22.92
CA PRO A 14 -20.62 -2.67 21.85
C PRO A 14 -19.88 -3.44 20.76
N VAL A 15 -20.50 -3.52 19.58
CA VAL A 15 -19.82 -3.99 18.37
C VAL A 15 -18.81 -2.91 18.02
N ALA A 16 -17.53 -3.19 18.28
CA ALA A 16 -16.45 -2.35 17.78
C ALA A 16 -16.47 -2.43 16.25
N ALA A 17 -16.95 -1.39 15.60
CA ALA A 17 -16.79 -1.20 14.17
C ALA A 17 -15.31 -0.88 13.92
N PHE A 18 -14.52 -1.88 13.55
CA PHE A 18 -13.23 -1.64 12.93
C PHE A 18 -13.52 -1.06 11.55
N GLY A 19 -13.44 0.27 11.43
CA GLY A 19 -13.43 0.91 10.14
C GLY A 19 -12.14 0.50 9.44
N ASP A 20 -12.27 -0.27 8.35
CA ASP A 20 -11.20 -0.50 7.38
C ASP A 20 -10.87 0.85 6.70
N THR A 21 -10.12 1.71 7.38
CA THR A 21 -9.38 2.76 6.68
C THR A 21 -8.29 2.05 5.89
N VAL A 22 -8.60 1.72 4.63
CA VAL A 22 -7.59 1.38 3.63
C VAL A 22 -6.71 2.62 3.54
N ALA A 23 -5.56 2.58 4.20
CA ALA A 23 -4.67 3.71 4.22
C ALA A 23 -4.23 3.98 2.77
N ASP A 24 -4.40 5.22 2.32
CA ASP A 24 -4.24 5.59 0.90
C ASP A 24 -2.78 5.56 0.47
N ILE A 25 -2.52 4.98 -0.71
CA ILE A 25 -1.22 5.06 -1.37
C ILE A 25 -1.10 6.46 -1.97
N SER A 26 -0.01 7.16 -1.66
CA SER A 26 0.24 8.50 -2.21
C SER A 26 1.19 8.43 -3.39
N ILE A 27 0.76 8.92 -4.54
CA ILE A 27 1.55 8.98 -5.77
C ILE A 27 1.75 10.46 -6.15
N SER A 28 3.01 10.87 -6.32
CA SER A 28 3.37 12.21 -6.77
C SER A 28 4.29 12.13 -7.98
N CYS A 29 3.80 12.63 -9.12
CA CYS A 29 4.56 12.66 -10.36
C CYS A 29 5.43 13.93 -10.45
N ASN A 30 6.61 13.83 -11.05
CA ASN A 30 7.51 14.95 -11.30
C ASN A 30 8.27 14.75 -12.63
N PRO A 31 9.05 15.74 -13.11
CA PRO A 31 9.77 15.62 -14.39
C PRO A 31 10.73 14.43 -14.49
N HIS A 32 11.22 13.92 -13.37
CA HIS A 32 12.16 12.80 -13.31
C HIS A 32 11.47 11.45 -13.21
N GLY A 33 10.17 11.40 -12.85
CA GLY A 33 9.47 10.15 -12.62
C GLY A 33 8.30 10.26 -11.64
N ALA A 34 8.18 9.27 -10.76
CA ALA A 34 7.13 9.19 -9.75
C ALA A 34 7.69 8.89 -8.35
N VAL A 35 7.05 9.44 -7.33
CA VAL A 35 7.29 9.13 -5.92
C VAL A 35 6.05 8.43 -5.39
N VAL A 36 6.23 7.21 -4.90
CA VAL A 36 5.17 6.38 -4.34
C VAL A 36 5.43 6.21 -2.85
N THR A 37 4.53 6.73 -2.01
CA THR A 37 4.59 6.53 -0.56
C THR A 37 3.50 5.55 -0.16
N MET A 38 3.94 4.42 0.37
CA MET A 38 3.07 3.39 0.89
C MET A 38 2.55 3.77 2.27
N PRO A 39 1.36 3.29 2.64
CA PRO A 39 0.71 3.70 3.88
C PRO A 39 1.41 3.19 5.14
N ASP A 40 2.15 2.09 5.02
CA ASP A 40 3.00 1.49 6.06
C ASP A 40 4.37 2.19 6.18
N GLY A 41 4.63 3.24 5.38
CA GLY A 41 5.79 4.12 5.50
C GLY A 41 6.86 4.04 4.40
N PRO A 42 7.08 2.93 3.67
CA PRO A 42 8.03 2.88 2.58
C PRO A 42 7.76 3.93 1.50
N THR A 43 8.79 4.67 1.11
CA THR A 43 8.75 5.58 -0.06
C THR A 43 9.67 5.05 -1.15
N TYR A 44 9.12 4.91 -2.36
CA TYR A 44 9.82 4.51 -3.57
C TYR A 44 9.92 5.69 -4.53
N TYR A 45 11.09 5.86 -5.13
CA TYR A 45 11.37 6.82 -6.20
C TYR A 45 11.56 6.03 -7.49
N LEU A 46 10.83 6.39 -8.53
CA LEU A 46 10.75 5.65 -9.79
C LEU A 46 11.16 6.57 -10.92
N GLY A 47 12.32 6.35 -11.50
CA GLY A 47 12.84 7.17 -12.58
C GLY A 47 12.34 6.73 -13.95
N LYS A 48 12.34 7.67 -14.90
CA LYS A 48 11.97 7.41 -16.31
C LYS A 48 12.94 6.46 -17.03
N GLN A 49 14.10 6.13 -16.44
CA GLN A 49 15.10 5.23 -17.02
C GLN A 49 15.03 3.81 -16.42
N CYS A 50 13.90 3.44 -15.82
CA CYS A 50 13.68 2.15 -15.18
C CYS A 50 14.52 1.93 -13.91
N ASP A 51 15.12 3.00 -13.39
CA ASP A 51 15.79 3.07 -12.11
C ASP A 51 14.76 3.25 -10.99
N ALA A 52 15.01 2.59 -9.85
CA ALA A 52 14.21 2.76 -8.66
C ALA A 52 15.11 2.99 -7.44
N ALA A 53 14.59 3.66 -6.42
CA ALA A 53 15.24 3.75 -5.12
C ALA A 53 14.20 3.69 -4.01
N ARG A 54 14.58 3.15 -2.84
CA ARG A 54 13.77 3.18 -1.63
C ARG A 54 14.43 4.11 -0.63
N LYS A 55 13.63 5.00 -0.01
CA LYS A 55 14.12 5.86 1.07
C LYS A 55 14.74 5.00 2.18
N GLY A 56 16.05 5.15 2.39
CA GLY A 56 16.81 4.34 3.36
C GLY A 56 17.03 2.87 2.97
N GLY A 57 16.71 2.47 1.74
CA GLY A 57 16.71 1.08 1.27
C GLY A 57 17.64 0.77 0.09
N GLY A 58 18.28 1.78 -0.50
CA GLY A 58 19.17 1.61 -1.65
C GLY A 58 18.46 1.72 -3.01
N ASP A 59 19.21 1.37 -4.05
CA ASP A 59 18.82 1.51 -5.46
C ASP A 59 18.42 0.16 -6.08
N GLY A 60 17.73 0.23 -7.21
CA GLY A 60 17.14 -0.91 -7.89
C GLY A 60 16.50 -0.55 -9.22
N LYS A 61 15.51 -1.33 -9.61
CA LYS A 61 14.79 -1.17 -10.89
C LYS A 61 13.29 -1.30 -10.71
N TRP A 62 12.54 -0.77 -11.67
CA TRP A 62 11.11 -0.99 -11.74
C TRP A 62 10.64 -1.30 -13.16
N TRP A 63 9.52 -2.00 -13.26
CA TRP A 63 8.86 -2.30 -14.52
C TRP A 63 7.37 -2.59 -14.30
N PHE A 64 6.61 -2.54 -15.38
CA PHE A 64 5.21 -2.96 -15.39
C PHE A 64 5.07 -4.27 -16.16
N ALA A 65 4.58 -5.31 -15.49
CA ALA A 65 4.38 -6.62 -16.08
C ALA A 65 3.17 -7.31 -15.47
N ALA A 66 2.42 -8.07 -16.27
CA ALA A 66 1.24 -8.81 -15.81
C ALA A 66 0.24 -7.94 -15.02
N SER A 67 -0.01 -6.72 -15.51
CA SER A 67 -0.91 -5.73 -14.89
C SER A 67 -0.55 -5.33 -13.46
N VAL A 68 0.71 -5.52 -13.06
CA VAL A 68 1.22 -5.06 -11.77
C VAL A 68 2.47 -4.21 -11.96
N PHE A 69 2.59 -3.21 -11.09
CA PHE A 69 3.79 -2.42 -10.94
C PHE A 69 4.76 -3.16 -10.01
N ILE A 70 6.01 -3.35 -10.45
CA ILE A 70 7.02 -4.13 -9.73
C ILE A 70 8.25 -3.26 -9.47
N VAL A 71 8.73 -3.28 -8.23
CA VAL A 71 9.98 -2.63 -7.80
C VAL A 71 10.90 -3.68 -7.22
N GLU A 72 12.11 -3.81 -7.77
CA GLU A 72 13.16 -4.69 -7.24
C GLU A 72 14.30 -3.86 -6.68
N ILE A 73 14.59 -4.01 -5.39
CA ILE A 73 15.69 -3.32 -4.69
C ILE A 73 16.41 -4.35 -3.84
N GLY A 74 17.74 -4.42 -3.95
CA GLY A 74 18.54 -5.38 -3.17
C GLY A 74 18.21 -6.86 -3.43
N GLY A 75 17.63 -7.19 -4.59
CA GLY A 75 17.18 -8.55 -4.94
C GLY A 75 15.80 -8.93 -4.40
N GLU A 76 15.11 -8.03 -3.69
CA GLU A 76 13.74 -8.22 -3.24
C GLU A 76 12.77 -7.47 -4.16
N ALA A 77 11.79 -8.19 -4.70
CA ALA A 77 10.76 -7.61 -5.58
C ALA A 77 9.45 -7.40 -4.81
N VAL A 78 8.96 -6.16 -4.81
CA VAL A 78 7.65 -5.77 -4.27
C VAL A 78 6.69 -5.55 -5.45
N ARG A 79 5.48 -6.09 -5.33
CA ARG A 79 4.43 -5.98 -6.35
C ARG A 79 3.29 -5.13 -5.83
N PHE A 80 2.84 -4.23 -6.68
CA PHE A 80 1.79 -3.28 -6.37
C PHE A 80 0.64 -3.44 -7.37
N PRO A 81 -0.59 -3.71 -6.88
CA PRO A 81 -1.75 -3.97 -7.74
C PRO A 81 -2.46 -2.66 -8.12
N PHE A 82 -1.70 -1.65 -8.58
CA PHE A 82 -2.25 -0.39 -9.05
C PHE A 82 -1.51 0.11 -10.27
N ASP A 83 -2.12 1.06 -10.96
CA ASP A 83 -1.52 1.75 -12.08
C ASP A 83 -0.89 3.09 -11.65
N LEU A 84 0.21 3.46 -12.27
CA LEU A 84 0.84 4.77 -12.09
C LEU A 84 0.27 5.71 -13.15
N ASP A 85 -0.71 6.53 -12.78
CA ASP A 85 -1.22 7.61 -13.64
C ASP A 85 -0.23 8.80 -13.67
N CYS A 86 0.98 8.54 -14.16
CA CYS A 86 2.04 9.51 -14.36
C CYS A 86 2.57 9.40 -15.79
N ASP A 87 3.09 10.51 -16.34
CA ASP A 87 3.88 10.51 -17.59
C ASP A 87 5.27 9.89 -17.36
N VAL A 88 5.30 8.63 -16.94
CA VAL A 88 6.48 7.83 -16.72
C VAL A 88 6.34 6.59 -17.61
N PRO A 89 7.29 6.34 -18.54
CA PRO A 89 7.15 5.24 -19.47
C PRO A 89 7.15 3.92 -18.72
N TYR A 90 6.20 3.03 -19.01
CA TYR A 90 6.22 1.67 -18.47
C TYR A 90 7.47 0.94 -18.96
N CYS A 91 8.39 0.73 -18.04
CA CYS A 91 9.57 -0.08 -18.26
C CYS A 91 9.19 -1.54 -18.42
N ARG A 92 9.89 -2.24 -19.32
CA ARG A 92 9.77 -3.69 -19.53
C ARG A 92 10.97 -4.39 -18.91
N PRO A 93 10.79 -5.60 -18.37
CA PRO A 93 11.88 -6.39 -17.81
C PRO A 93 12.94 -6.77 -18.86
#